data_AF-A0A6C0KCR5-F1
#
_entry.id   AF-A0A6C0KCR5-F1
#
_cell.length_a   1.000
_cell.length_b   1.000
_cell.length_c   1.000
_cell.angle_alpha   90.00
_cell.angle_beta   90.00
_cell.angle_gamma   90.00
#
_symmetry.space_group_name_H-M   'P 1'
#
loop_
_entity.id
_entity.type
_entity.pdbx_description
1 polymer ?
#
loop_
_entity_poly.entity_id
_entity_poly.type
_entity_poly.pdbx_seq_one_letter_code
_entity_poly.pdbx_strand_id
1 'polypeptide(L)'
;MPTVFTAPEWMSNESQYKLTVTEDYAKSLAANTSVNLKKDAWGSYTFSNQDELLEVTSALLHSLLKEGSENNWFSKLPSHEQLLKRVKHTFLSLPEPNQTLAYVSCVYMNPKVLTLQWTPVSPPPPAQAQSQQGIYFEDSESEDADITESNLPPVALRDDRVATQEEYLLTRLRAAKARVEAEQIRMQYFEATGSMPPESDEDEDEDEDGNGSE
;
A
#
# COMPACT_ATOMS: atom_id res chain seq x y z
N MET A 1 -13.63 12.94 11.25
CA MET A 1 -12.56 12.44 10.37
C MET A 1 -11.27 13.09 10.83
N PRO A 2 -10.15 12.35 10.97
CA PRO A 2 -8.86 12.99 11.25
C PRO A 2 -8.50 13.90 10.07
N THR A 3 -8.09 15.13 10.36
CA THR A 3 -7.63 16.10 9.35
C THR A 3 -6.24 15.68 8.85
N VAL A 4 -6.14 15.45 7.55
CA VAL A 4 -4.92 15.07 6.84
C VAL A 4 -4.02 16.28 6.62
N PHE A 5 -4.61 17.43 6.26
CA PHE A 5 -3.88 18.63 5.93
C PHE A 5 -4.12 19.76 6.93
N THR A 6 -3.09 20.57 7.15
CA THR A 6 -3.26 21.89 7.74
C THR A 6 -3.89 22.84 6.74
N ALA A 7 -4.52 23.92 7.23
CA ALA A 7 -5.04 24.98 6.38
C ALA A 7 -3.94 25.52 5.43
N PRO A 8 -4.27 25.86 4.17
CA PRO A 8 -3.29 26.36 3.21
C PRO A 8 -2.67 27.68 3.67
N GLU A 9 -1.34 27.72 3.70
CA GLU A 9 -0.57 28.93 3.99
C GLU A 9 -0.03 29.52 2.69
N TRP A 10 -0.19 30.83 2.50
CA TRP A 10 0.38 31.52 1.33
C TRP A 10 1.86 31.85 1.56
N MET A 11 2.74 31.22 0.78
CA MET A 11 4.17 31.49 0.80
C MET A 11 4.52 32.57 -0.23
N SER A 12 4.70 33.80 0.26
CA SER A 12 4.93 34.98 -0.60
C SER A 12 6.26 34.95 -1.35
N ASN A 13 7.29 34.29 -0.78
CA ASN A 13 8.61 34.12 -1.39
C ASN A 13 8.57 33.24 -2.65
N GLU A 14 7.70 32.22 -2.65
CA GLU A 14 7.62 31.22 -3.74
C GLU A 14 6.33 31.34 -4.56
N SER A 15 5.44 32.29 -4.21
CA SER A 15 4.17 32.53 -4.89
C SER A 15 3.31 31.26 -5.03
N GLN A 16 3.22 30.49 -3.94
CA GLN A 16 2.48 29.24 -3.89
C GLN A 16 1.84 29.00 -2.53
N TYR A 17 0.79 28.19 -2.51
CA TYR A 17 0.18 27.71 -1.27
C TYR A 17 0.95 26.49 -0.76
N LYS A 18 1.14 26.41 0.56
CA LYS A 18 1.71 25.26 1.25
C LYS A 18 0.65 24.64 2.14
N LEU A 19 0.47 23.33 2.00
CA LEU A 19 -0.28 22.50 2.95
C LEU A 19 0.70 21.54 3.61
N THR A 20 0.69 21.51 4.94
CA THR A 20 1.51 20.57 5.71
C THR A 20 0.66 19.36 6.05
N VAL A 21 1.22 18.17 5.87
CA VAL A 21 0.59 16.93 6.30
C VAL A 21 0.68 16.84 7.83
N THR A 22 -0.41 16.56 8.51
CA THR A 22 -0.45 16.49 9.97
C THR A 22 0.43 15.35 10.49
N GLU A 23 1.06 15.53 11.66
CA GLU A 23 1.96 14.51 12.22
C GLU A 23 1.27 13.18 12.47
N ASP A 24 0.01 13.18 12.89
CA ASP A 24 -0.76 11.97 13.14
C ASP A 24 -1.01 11.20 11.84
N TYR A 25 -1.30 11.91 10.76
CA TYR A 25 -1.42 11.31 9.44
C TYR A 25 -0.06 10.84 8.93
N ALA A 26 1.02 11.61 9.10
CA ALA A 26 2.36 11.22 8.71
C ALA A 26 2.87 9.96 9.44
N LYS A 27 2.56 9.82 10.74
CA LYS A 27 2.85 8.61 11.53
C LYS A 27 2.05 7.41 11.04
N SER A 28 0.77 7.60 10.71
CA SER A 28 -0.05 6.56 10.07
C SER A 28 0.44 6.23 8.65
N LEU A 29 0.98 7.21 7.92
CA LEU A 29 1.50 7.06 6.56
C LEU A 29 2.83 6.30 6.54
N ALA A 30 3.70 6.57 7.51
CA ALA A 30 4.96 5.84 7.68
C ALA A 30 4.74 4.34 7.91
N ALA A 31 3.57 3.95 8.41
CA ALA A 31 3.20 2.55 8.59
C ALA A 31 2.54 1.92 7.35
N ASN A 32 1.73 2.66 6.58
CA ASN A 32 0.82 2.09 5.58
C ASN A 32 0.94 2.65 4.16
N THR A 33 1.70 3.73 3.94
CA THR A 33 1.68 4.50 2.67
C THR A 33 3.04 5.17 2.39
N SER A 34 4.11 4.65 3.00
CA SER A 34 5.49 4.99 2.66
C SER A 34 5.88 4.29 1.37
N VAL A 35 6.45 5.02 0.41
CA VAL A 35 6.91 4.44 -0.85
C VAL A 35 8.38 4.04 -0.73
N ASN A 36 8.70 2.85 -1.21
CA ASN A 36 10.06 2.35 -1.22
C ASN A 36 10.95 3.13 -2.20
N LEU A 37 12.20 3.39 -1.80
CA LEU A 37 13.22 4.05 -2.61
C LEU A 37 14.26 3.02 -3.08
N LYS A 38 14.72 3.18 -4.32
CA LYS A 38 15.86 2.44 -4.88
C LYS A 38 16.90 3.40 -5.43
N LYS A 39 18.15 2.96 -5.40
CA LYS A 39 19.25 3.67 -6.07
C LYS A 39 19.27 3.29 -7.55
N ASP A 40 19.34 4.28 -8.41
CA ASP A 40 19.49 4.08 -9.86
C ASP A 40 20.95 3.73 -10.23
N ALA A 41 21.18 3.42 -11.51
CA ALA A 41 22.51 3.07 -12.01
C ALA A 41 23.54 4.21 -11.91
N TRP A 42 23.09 5.46 -11.74
CA TRP A 42 23.93 6.66 -11.60
C TRP A 42 24.11 7.09 -10.15
N GLY A 43 23.51 6.37 -9.21
CA GLY A 43 23.60 6.61 -7.79
C GLY A 43 22.59 7.61 -7.21
N SER A 44 21.60 8.04 -8.01
CA SER A 44 20.47 8.85 -7.54
C SER A 44 19.37 7.98 -6.94
N TYR A 45 18.61 8.52 -6.00
CA TYR A 45 17.47 7.82 -5.41
C TYR A 45 16.19 8.08 -6.21
N THR A 46 15.48 7.00 -6.53
CA THR A 46 14.22 7.01 -7.26
C THR A 46 13.21 6.12 -6.54
N PHE A 47 11.93 6.29 -6.84
CA PHE A 47 10.90 5.37 -6.31
C PHE A 47 11.09 3.98 -6.91
N SER A 48 11.01 2.94 -6.07
CA SER A 48 11.21 1.57 -6.52
C SER A 48 10.03 1.07 -7.34
N ASN A 49 8.82 1.40 -6.91
CA ASN A 49 7.53 1.02 -7.47
C ASN A 49 6.72 2.25 -7.88
N GLN A 50 6.41 2.36 -9.17
CA GLN A 50 5.66 3.48 -9.72
C GLN A 50 4.14 3.35 -9.48
N ASP A 51 3.61 2.13 -9.40
CA ASP A 51 2.19 1.89 -9.15
C ASP A 51 1.83 2.25 -7.69
N GLU A 52 2.69 1.86 -6.75
CA GLU A 52 2.59 2.24 -5.33
C GLU A 52 2.63 3.78 -5.17
N LEU A 53 3.56 4.44 -5.88
CA LEU A 53 3.64 5.90 -5.91
C LEU A 53 2.33 6.53 -6.41
N LEU A 54 1.75 5.98 -7.49
CA LEU A 54 0.50 6.48 -8.07
C LEU A 54 -0.68 6.27 -7.11
N GLU A 55 -0.76 5.12 -6.45
CA GLU A 55 -1.80 4.80 -5.47
C GLU A 55 -1.76 5.79 -4.30
N VAL A 56 -0.59 6.00 -3.70
CA VAL A 56 -0.41 6.95 -2.60
C VAL A 56 -0.76 8.36 -3.05
N THR A 57 -0.29 8.76 -4.24
CA THR A 57 -0.59 10.09 -4.82
C THR A 57 -2.07 10.28 -5.05
N SER A 58 -2.75 9.27 -5.60
CA SER A 58 -4.19 9.31 -5.87
C SER A 58 -4.99 9.43 -4.57
N ALA A 59 -4.68 8.60 -3.57
CA ALA A 59 -5.32 8.64 -2.26
C ALA A 59 -5.15 10.01 -1.60
N LEU A 60 -3.95 10.59 -1.67
CA LEU A 60 -3.65 11.90 -1.10
C LEU A 60 -4.43 13.02 -1.81
N LEU A 61 -4.53 12.96 -3.14
CA LEU A 61 -5.34 13.92 -3.92
C LEU A 61 -6.83 13.79 -3.61
N HIS A 62 -7.35 12.58 -3.41
CA HIS A 62 -8.74 12.40 -2.97
C HIS A 62 -9.00 13.03 -1.61
N SER A 63 -8.10 12.84 -0.64
CA SER A 63 -8.19 13.50 0.67
C SER A 63 -8.12 15.02 0.54
N LEU A 64 -7.23 15.54 -0.31
CA LEU A 64 -7.07 16.98 -0.53
C LEU A 64 -8.33 17.61 -1.13
N LEU A 65 -8.93 16.96 -2.14
CA LEU A 65 -10.17 17.43 -2.76
C LEU A 65 -11.33 17.40 -1.77
N LYS A 66 -11.43 16.34 -0.96
CA LYS A 66 -12.45 16.20 0.07
C LYS A 66 -12.32 17.29 1.13
N GLU A 67 -11.16 17.41 1.78
CA GLU A 67 -10.94 18.42 2.83
C GLU A 67 -11.00 19.85 2.28
N GLY A 68 -10.49 20.07 1.07
CA GLY A 68 -10.57 21.37 0.41
C GLY A 68 -12.01 21.81 0.15
N SER A 69 -12.90 20.86 -0.16
CA SER A 69 -14.33 21.12 -0.34
C SER A 69 -15.08 21.31 0.98
N GLU A 70 -14.80 20.48 1.99
CA GLU A 70 -15.45 20.54 3.31
C GLU A 70 -15.08 21.85 4.04
N ASN A 71 -13.82 22.27 3.93
CA ASN A 71 -13.31 23.46 4.59
C ASN A 71 -13.35 24.74 3.72
N ASN A 72 -13.89 24.67 2.50
CA ASN A 72 -13.97 25.78 1.55
C ASN A 72 -12.60 26.47 1.28
N TRP A 73 -11.51 25.70 1.27
CA TRP A 73 -10.16 26.24 1.04
C TRP A 73 -9.97 26.77 -0.38
N PHE A 74 -10.72 26.21 -1.33
CA PHE A 74 -10.58 26.52 -2.75
C PHE A 74 -11.94 26.86 -3.35
N SER A 75 -12.00 27.95 -4.10
CA SER A 75 -13.21 28.34 -4.84
C SER A 75 -13.48 27.44 -6.06
N LYS A 76 -12.41 26.90 -6.67
CA LYS A 76 -12.48 25.96 -7.79
C LYS A 76 -11.22 25.11 -7.85
N LEU A 77 -11.33 23.82 -7.55
CA LEU A 77 -10.26 22.85 -7.76
C LEU A 77 -10.38 22.20 -9.15
N PRO A 78 -9.26 21.95 -9.84
CA PRO A 78 -9.24 21.05 -11.00
C PRO A 78 -9.74 19.65 -10.61
N SER A 79 -10.22 18.88 -11.60
CA SER A 79 -10.61 17.48 -11.33
C SER A 79 -9.41 16.63 -10.90
N HIS A 80 -9.68 15.51 -10.24
CA HIS A 80 -8.64 14.56 -9.81
C HIS A 80 -7.67 14.18 -10.94
N GLU A 81 -8.18 13.84 -12.12
CA GLU A 81 -7.36 13.53 -13.30
C GLU A 81 -6.51 14.71 -13.78
N GLN A 82 -7.04 15.94 -13.69
CA GLN A 82 -6.29 17.15 -14.04
C GLN A 82 -5.18 17.44 -13.03
N LEU A 83 -5.42 17.16 -11.75
CA LEU A 83 -4.42 17.28 -10.71
C LEU A 83 -3.31 16.27 -10.90
N LEU A 84 -3.63 14.99 -11.14
CA LEU A 84 -2.66 13.92 -11.42
C LEU A 84 -1.68 14.31 -12.54
N LYS A 85 -2.18 14.88 -13.65
CA LYS A 85 -1.36 15.35 -14.77
C LYS A 85 -0.41 16.51 -14.42
N ARG A 86 -0.66 17.21 -13.31
CA ARG A 86 0.10 18.37 -12.83
C ARG A 86 0.97 18.05 -11.62
N VAL A 87 0.96 16.81 -11.15
CA VAL A 87 1.78 16.38 -10.01
C VAL A 87 3.25 16.37 -10.40
N LYS A 88 4.07 16.97 -9.54
CA LYS A 88 5.52 16.81 -9.53
C LYS A 88 5.93 16.24 -8.18
N HIS A 89 6.90 15.34 -8.19
CA HIS A 89 7.48 14.80 -6.96
C HIS A 89 8.86 15.40 -6.74
N THR A 90 9.12 15.85 -5.53
CA THR A 90 10.41 16.40 -5.11
C THR A 90 10.77 15.84 -3.75
N PHE A 91 12.06 15.66 -3.48
CA PHE A 91 12.52 15.28 -2.14
C PHE A 91 12.88 16.53 -1.34
N LEU A 92 12.55 16.53 -0.04
CA LEU A 92 12.96 17.57 0.89
C LEU A 92 14.49 17.62 1.03
N SER A 93 15.12 16.45 1.06
CA SER A 93 16.56 16.27 1.15
C SER A 93 16.99 15.09 0.29
N LEU A 94 18.28 15.04 -0.06
CA LEU A 94 18.86 13.85 -0.68
C LEU A 94 18.76 12.67 0.32
N PRO A 95 18.22 11.52 -0.10
CA PRO A 95 18.13 10.36 0.78
C PRO A 95 19.52 9.85 1.18
N GLU A 96 19.66 9.50 2.45
CA GLU A 96 20.84 8.83 2.97
C GLU A 96 20.80 7.30 2.70
N PRO A 97 21.93 6.58 2.76
CA PRO A 97 22.00 5.14 2.49
C PRO A 97 21.07 4.27 3.36
N ASN A 98 20.73 4.74 4.56
CA ASN A 98 19.83 4.10 5.52
C ASN A 98 18.36 4.50 5.34
N GLN A 99 18.04 5.43 4.43
CA GLN A 99 16.69 5.94 4.17
C GLN A 99 16.11 5.27 2.93
N THR A 100 15.43 4.14 3.13
CA THR A 100 14.86 3.34 2.04
C THR A 100 13.37 3.60 1.81
N LEU A 101 12.76 4.47 2.62
CA LEU A 101 11.35 4.81 2.54
C LEU A 101 11.18 6.33 2.39
N ALA A 102 10.06 6.77 1.82
CA ALA A 102 9.68 8.17 1.82
C ALA A 102 8.18 8.34 2.04
N TYR A 103 7.81 9.42 2.74
CA TYR A 103 6.41 9.82 2.95
C TYR A 103 6.21 11.27 2.51
N VAL A 104 4.98 11.66 2.16
CA VAL A 104 4.67 13.05 1.79
C VAL A 104 4.56 13.90 3.06
N SER A 105 5.40 14.92 3.18
CA SER A 105 5.38 15.85 4.31
C SER A 105 4.65 17.15 4.01
N CYS A 106 4.74 17.63 2.77
CA CYS A 106 4.15 18.89 2.34
C CYS A 106 3.62 18.80 0.91
N VAL A 107 2.57 19.58 0.64
CA VAL A 107 2.00 19.77 -0.69
C VAL A 107 2.10 21.25 -1.03
N TYR A 108 2.79 21.57 -2.12
CA TYR A 108 2.84 22.93 -2.66
C TYR A 108 1.91 23.04 -3.87
N MET A 109 1.11 24.10 -3.88
CA MET A 109 0.09 24.30 -4.89
C MET A 109 0.22 25.67 -5.55
N ASN A 110 0.34 25.63 -6.87
CA ASN A 110 0.17 26.77 -7.76
C ASN A 110 -0.94 26.42 -8.78
N PRO A 111 -1.66 27.38 -9.36
CA PRO A 111 -2.63 27.13 -10.44
C PRO A 111 -2.17 26.18 -11.56
N LYS A 112 -0.86 26.11 -11.82
CA LYS A 112 -0.28 25.26 -12.89
C LYS A 112 0.24 23.90 -12.43
N VAL A 113 0.76 23.80 -11.21
CA VAL A 113 1.57 22.65 -10.75
C VAL A 113 1.22 22.34 -9.30
N LEU A 114 1.14 21.04 -9.00
CA LEU A 114 1.01 20.53 -7.63
C LEU A 114 2.29 19.76 -7.31
N THR A 115 3.07 20.20 -6.34
CA THR A 115 4.34 19.58 -5.98
C THR A 115 4.17 18.83 -4.66
N LEU A 116 4.34 17.51 -4.70
CA LEU A 116 4.42 16.67 -3.51
C LEU A 116 5.88 16.63 -3.05
N GLN A 117 6.11 17.10 -1.82
CA GLN A 117 7.40 17.05 -1.18
C GLN A 117 7.48 15.80 -0.30
N TRP A 118 8.43 14.93 -0.64
CA TRP A 118 8.69 13.67 0.02
C TRP A 118 9.83 13.82 1.02
N THR A 119 9.63 13.34 2.24
CA THR A 119 10.66 13.25 3.26
C THR A 119 11.16 11.81 3.33
N PRO A 120 12.43 11.55 2.99
CA PRO A 120 13.03 10.24 3.15
C PRO A 120 13.18 9.88 4.63
N VAL A 121 12.93 8.62 4.97
CA VAL A 121 13.05 8.09 6.33
C VAL A 121 13.70 6.72 6.32
N SER A 122 14.39 6.44 7.43
CA SER A 122 14.86 5.09 7.71
C SER A 122 13.66 4.23 8.11
N PRO A 123 13.57 2.98 7.65
CA PRO A 123 12.54 2.08 8.13
C PRO A 123 12.61 2.01 9.65
N PRO A 124 11.46 1.97 10.34
CA PRO A 124 11.46 1.76 11.79
C PRO A 124 12.25 0.48 12.07
N PRO A 125 13.10 0.46 13.11
CA PRO A 125 13.83 -0.75 13.47
C PRO A 125 12.81 -1.89 13.59
N PRO A 126 13.12 -3.09 13.08
CA PRO A 126 12.24 -4.24 13.28
C PRO A 126 11.97 -4.30 14.78
N ALA A 127 10.70 -4.34 15.16
CA ALA A 127 10.30 -4.41 16.55
C ALA A 127 11.14 -5.51 17.18
N GLN A 128 12.11 -5.12 18.01
CA GLN A 128 12.94 -6.07 18.72
C GLN A 128 11.94 -6.83 19.58
N ALA A 129 11.64 -8.07 19.18
CA ALA A 129 11.13 -9.06 20.11
C ALA A 129 12.11 -8.97 21.28
N GLN A 130 11.64 -8.47 22.42
CA GLN A 130 12.45 -8.24 23.60
C GLN A 130 13.18 -9.54 23.89
N SER A 131 14.47 -9.60 23.52
CA SER A 131 15.35 -10.65 23.98
C SER A 131 15.35 -10.50 25.49
N GLN A 132 14.67 -11.44 26.15
CA GLN A 132 14.72 -11.58 27.60
C GLN A 132 16.19 -11.51 27.99
N GLN A 133 16.51 -10.53 28.82
CA GLN A 133 17.83 -10.32 29.37
C GLN A 133 18.32 -11.65 29.92
N GLY A 134 19.39 -12.18 29.34
CA GLY A 134 20.06 -13.37 29.84
C GLY A 134 20.52 -13.08 31.26
N ILE A 135 19.81 -13.65 32.23
CA ILE A 135 20.22 -13.67 33.62
C ILE A 135 21.42 -14.62 33.67
N TYR A 136 22.59 -14.05 33.95
CA TYR A 136 23.77 -14.79 34.35
C TYR A 136 23.44 -15.55 35.65
N PHE A 137 23.51 -16.88 35.64
CA PHE A 137 23.72 -17.66 36.85
C PHE A 137 24.72 -18.78 36.56
N GLU A 138 25.82 -18.75 37.30
CA GLU A 138 26.74 -19.86 37.51
C GLU A 138 25.99 -21.07 38.07
N ASP A 139 26.37 -22.23 37.53
CA ASP A 139 26.59 -23.53 38.18
C ASP A 139 25.69 -23.94 39.37
N SER A 140 24.88 -24.99 39.16
CA SER A 140 24.71 -26.08 40.14
C SER A 140 23.86 -27.20 39.53
N GLU A 141 24.46 -28.39 39.48
CA GLU A 141 23.80 -29.68 39.26
C GLU A 141 22.73 -29.94 40.33
N SER A 142 21.52 -30.37 39.94
CA SER A 142 20.77 -31.44 40.63
C SER A 142 19.35 -31.61 40.07
N GLU A 143 19.05 -32.87 39.72
CA GLU A 143 17.81 -33.64 39.95
C GLU A 143 16.44 -33.07 39.54
N ASP A 144 15.83 -33.81 38.60
CA ASP A 144 14.41 -34.10 38.41
C ASP A 144 13.41 -32.96 38.66
N ALA A 145 13.14 -32.20 37.59
CA ALA A 145 11.99 -31.30 37.53
C ALA A 145 10.81 -32.02 36.84
N ASP A 146 9.76 -32.29 37.63
CA ASP A 146 8.40 -32.53 37.15
C ASP A 146 8.02 -31.44 36.14
N ILE A 147 7.81 -31.83 34.88
CA ILE A 147 7.46 -30.92 33.81
C ILE A 147 5.98 -30.55 33.99
N THR A 148 5.67 -29.54 34.79
CA THR A 148 4.33 -28.93 34.76
C THR A 148 4.09 -28.40 33.35
N GLU A 149 2.98 -28.81 32.71
CA GLU A 149 2.57 -28.55 31.30
C GLU A 149 2.53 -27.07 30.86
N SER A 150 2.95 -26.13 31.70
CA SER A 150 2.93 -24.69 31.48
C SER A 150 4.16 -24.12 30.74
N ASN A 151 4.99 -24.97 30.13
CA ASN A 151 6.20 -24.58 29.39
C ASN A 151 6.15 -24.93 27.89
N LEU A 152 4.95 -25.00 27.31
CA LEU A 152 4.82 -25.03 25.85
C LEU A 152 4.72 -23.59 25.32
N PRO A 153 5.43 -23.25 24.22
CA PRO A 153 5.25 -21.97 23.57
C PRO A 153 3.77 -21.81 23.17
N PRO A 154 3.18 -20.61 23.29
CA PRO A 154 1.79 -20.41 22.93
C PRO A 154 1.60 -20.76 21.46
N VAL A 155 0.85 -21.84 21.20
CA VAL A 155 0.44 -22.21 19.85
C VAL A 155 -0.56 -21.14 19.42
N ALA A 156 -0.11 -20.24 18.53
CA ALA A 156 -1.01 -19.33 17.86
C ALA A 156 -2.00 -20.18 17.05
N LEU A 157 -3.22 -20.33 17.56
CA LEU A 157 -4.34 -20.86 16.79
C LEU A 157 -4.52 -19.90 15.61
N ARG A 158 -4.04 -20.31 14.43
CA ARG A 158 -4.32 -19.59 13.20
C ARG A 158 -5.82 -19.70 12.98
N ASP A 159 -6.45 -18.57 12.76
CA ASP A 159 -7.87 -18.51 12.46
C ASP A 159 -8.05 -19.11 11.05
N ASP A 160 -8.49 -20.36 10.97
CA ASP A 160 -8.70 -21.11 9.71
C ASP A 160 -9.64 -20.38 8.73
N ARG A 161 -10.38 -19.38 9.22
CA ARG A 161 -11.25 -18.50 8.43
C ARG A 161 -10.51 -17.50 7.54
N VAL A 162 -9.27 -17.12 7.88
CA VAL A 162 -8.50 -16.14 7.10
C VAL A 162 -7.76 -16.80 5.95
N ALA A 163 -7.22 -18.01 6.18
CA ALA A 163 -6.57 -18.80 5.13
C ALA A 163 -7.55 -19.15 3.99
N THR A 164 -8.80 -19.48 4.34
CA THR A 164 -9.86 -19.81 3.38
C THR A 164 -10.31 -18.61 2.53
N GLN A 165 -10.25 -17.39 3.07
CA GLN A 165 -10.58 -16.18 2.31
C GLN A 165 -9.52 -15.82 1.26
N GLU A 166 -8.25 -15.93 1.59
CA GLU A 166 -7.15 -15.69 0.64
C GLU A 166 -7.18 -16.71 -0.50
N GLU A 167 -7.37 -17.99 -0.17
CA GLU A 167 -7.50 -19.06 -1.16
C GLU A 167 -8.70 -18.85 -2.09
N TYR A 168 -9.86 -18.47 -1.53
CA TYR A 168 -11.04 -18.12 -2.31
C TYR A 168 -10.79 -16.96 -3.30
N LEU A 169 -10.11 -15.90 -2.84
CA LEU A 169 -9.77 -14.76 -3.69
C LEU A 169 -8.75 -15.13 -4.78
N LEU A 170 -7.75 -15.96 -4.47
CA LEU A 170 -6.80 -16.47 -5.46
C LEU A 170 -7.50 -17.33 -6.51
N THR A 171 -8.40 -18.22 -6.10
CA THR A 171 -9.16 -19.09 -7.01
C THR A 171 -10.06 -18.27 -7.93
N ARG A 172 -10.78 -17.27 -7.39
CA ARG A 172 -11.58 -16.35 -8.19
C ARG A 172 -10.74 -15.55 -9.19
N LEU A 173 -9.54 -15.14 -8.80
CA LEU A 173 -8.61 -14.42 -9.67
C LEU A 173 -8.06 -15.31 -10.80
N ARG A 174 -7.76 -16.59 -10.50
CA ARG A 174 -7.37 -17.58 -11.51
C ARG A 174 -8.51 -17.84 -12.49
N ALA A 175 -9.75 -18.01 -12.02
CA ALA A 175 -10.92 -18.19 -12.88
C ALA A 175 -11.19 -16.96 -13.77
N ALA A 176 -11.07 -15.74 -13.21
CA ALA A 176 -11.20 -14.51 -13.99
C ALA A 176 -10.13 -14.41 -15.08
N LYS A 177 -8.88 -14.77 -14.75
CA LYS A 177 -7.78 -14.79 -15.72
C LYS A 177 -8.02 -15.82 -16.84
N ALA A 178 -8.48 -17.02 -16.50
CA ALA A 178 -8.78 -18.07 -17.48
C ALA A 178 -9.87 -17.64 -18.48
N ARG A 179 -10.92 -16.94 -18.00
CA ARG A 179 -11.98 -16.40 -18.89
C ARG A 179 -11.45 -15.34 -19.85
N VAL A 180 -10.58 -14.45 -19.38
CA VAL A 180 -9.96 -13.43 -20.24
C VAL A 180 -9.04 -14.08 -21.28
N GLU A 181 -8.28 -15.09 -20.89
CA GLU A 181 -7.40 -15.84 -21.79
C GLU A 181 -8.21 -16.61 -22.84
N ALA A 182 -9.31 -17.26 -22.45
CA ALA A 182 -10.21 -17.94 -23.38
C ALA A 182 -10.82 -16.97 -24.41
N GLU A 183 -11.23 -15.77 -23.99
CA GLU A 183 -11.74 -14.75 -24.91
C GLU A 183 -10.64 -14.21 -25.84
N GLN A 184 -9.41 -14.05 -25.34
CA GLN A 184 -8.26 -13.68 -26.18
C GLN A 184 -7.96 -14.75 -27.24
N ILE A 185 -8.00 -16.03 -26.86
CA ILE A 185 -7.84 -17.15 -27.79
C ILE A 185 -8.97 -17.16 -28.82
N ARG A 186 -10.22 -16.91 -28.38
CA ARG A 186 -11.38 -16.81 -29.27
C ARG A 186 -11.23 -15.69 -30.29
N MET A 187 -10.80 -14.51 -29.85
CA MET A 187 -10.53 -13.37 -30.74
C MET A 187 -9.41 -13.69 -31.74
N GLN A 188 -8.27 -14.22 -31.28
CA GLN A 188 -7.15 -14.56 -32.15
C GLN A 188 -7.52 -15.63 -33.18
N TYR A 189 -8.30 -16.63 -32.79
CA TYR A 189 -8.79 -17.65 -33.71
C TYR A 189 -9.72 -17.05 -34.78
N PHE A 190 -10.63 -16.15 -34.37
CA PHE A 190 -11.50 -15.45 -35.31
C PHE A 190 -10.69 -14.55 -36.25
N GLU A 191 -9.68 -13.84 -35.76
CA GLU A 191 -8.77 -13.05 -36.59
C GLU A 191 -7.99 -13.90 -37.60
N ALA A 192 -7.55 -15.10 -37.19
CA ALA A 192 -6.76 -15.98 -38.03
C ALA A 192 -7.58 -16.76 -39.07
N THR A 193 -8.83 -17.13 -38.74
CA THR A 193 -9.64 -18.06 -39.56
C THR A 193 -10.91 -17.44 -40.13
N GLY A 194 -11.31 -16.26 -39.66
CA GLY A 194 -12.57 -15.60 -40.03
C GLY A 194 -13.82 -16.34 -39.54
N SER A 195 -13.67 -17.35 -38.68
CA SER A 195 -14.75 -18.18 -38.14
C SER A 195 -14.61 -18.30 -36.63
N MET A 196 -15.73 -18.50 -35.92
CA MET A 196 -15.74 -18.73 -34.46
C MET A 196 -15.01 -20.06 -34.15
N PRO A 197 -14.23 -20.17 -33.05
CA PRO A 197 -13.72 -21.47 -32.61
C PRO A 197 -14.88 -22.47 -32.43
N PRO A 198 -14.66 -23.77 -32.67
CA PRO A 198 -15.61 -24.78 -32.24
C PRO A 198 -15.81 -24.64 -30.73
N GLU A 199 -17.07 -24.60 -30.29
CA GLU A 199 -17.40 -24.63 -28.86
C GLU A 199 -16.77 -25.90 -28.29
N SER A 200 -15.82 -25.70 -27.38
CA SER A 200 -15.25 -26.80 -26.61
C SER A 200 -16.34 -27.17 -25.62
N ASP A 201 -16.79 -28.43 -25.64
CA ASP A 201 -17.72 -28.95 -24.65
C ASP A 201 -17.16 -28.59 -23.26
N GLU A 202 -17.84 -27.65 -22.60
CA GLU A 202 -17.52 -27.22 -21.25
C GLU A 202 -17.86 -28.41 -20.35
N ASP A 203 -16.84 -29.03 -19.73
CA ASP A 203 -17.05 -29.91 -18.58
C ASP A 203 -17.64 -29.02 -17.47
N GLU A 204 -18.96 -29.06 -17.36
CA GLU A 204 -19.77 -28.48 -16.29
C GLU A 204 -19.45 -29.20 -14.97
N ASP A 205 -18.44 -28.71 -14.24
CA ASP A 205 -18.33 -28.99 -12.80
C ASP A 205 -19.41 -28.15 -12.07
N GLU A 206 -20.66 -28.62 -12.14
CA GLU A 206 -21.76 -28.23 -11.25
C GLU A 206 -21.49 -28.79 -9.84
N ASP A 207 -20.72 -28.07 -9.02
CA ASP A 207 -20.75 -28.30 -7.58
C ASP A 207 -21.99 -27.60 -6.98
N GLU A 208 -23.07 -28.37 -6.96
CA GLU A 208 -24.35 -28.11 -6.32
C GLU A 208 -24.20 -28.13 -4.78
N ASP A 209 -23.72 -27.05 -4.16
CA ASP A 209 -23.83 -26.88 -2.71
C ASP A 209 -25.06 -26.03 -2.34
N GLY A 210 -26.22 -26.67 -2.53
CA GLY A 210 -27.49 -26.26 -1.92
C GLY A 210 -27.55 -26.66 -0.44
N ASN A 211 -27.26 -25.71 0.44
CA ASN A 211 -27.58 -25.81 1.86
C ASN A 211 -29.11 -25.85 2.06
N GLY A 212 -29.65 -26.95 2.58
CA GLY A 212 -31.05 -27.10 2.97
C GLY A 212 -31.16 -27.81 4.31
N SER A 213 -31.58 -27.07 5.32
CA SER A 213 -31.81 -27.52 6.69
C SER A 213 -33.05 -28.41 6.80
N GLU A 214 -32.98 -29.49 7.59
CA GLU A 214 -33.97 -29.85 8.63
C GLU A 214 -33.38 -30.88 9.61
#